data_AF-A0A8J8C0M8-F1
#
_entry.id   AF-A0A8J8C0M8-F1
#
_cell.length_a   1.000
_cell.length_b   1.000
_cell.length_c   1.000
_cell.angle_alpha   90.00
_cell.angle_beta   90.00
_cell.angle_gamma   90.00
#
_symmetry.space_group_name_H-M   'P 1'
#
loop_
_entity.id
_entity.type
_entity.pdbx_description
1 polymer ?
#
loop_
_entity_poly.entity_id
_entity_poly.type
_entity_poly.pdbx_seq_one_letter_code
_entity_poly.pdbx_strand_id
1 'polypeptide(L)'
;MDFEKLGAFYLGKEYDITTGELLDQLLMYDARDLTTHAVCVGMTGSGKTGLCIDLLEEAAIDHVPALIIDPKGDITNLLLTFPELQPEDFKPWINTDDARRKGLTVDDFAAEQADLWRNGLSKWGQDASRIQMLQESADF
;
A
#
# COMPACT_ATOMS: atom_id res chain seq x y z
N MET A 1 -11.14 11.59 3.86
CA MET A 1 -10.79 11.41 5.28
C MET A 1 -9.53 12.21 5.53
N ASP A 2 -9.31 12.71 6.73
CA ASP A 2 -8.09 13.47 7.05
C ASP A 2 -7.04 12.51 7.64
N PHE A 3 -6.22 11.94 6.76
CA PHE A 3 -5.16 10.99 7.10
C PHE A 3 -3.89 11.72 7.54
N GLU A 4 -3.55 12.80 6.84
CA GLU A 4 -2.19 13.35 6.84
C GLU A 4 -1.97 14.23 8.07
N LYS A 5 -1.26 13.67 9.04
CA LYS A 5 -0.90 14.33 10.30
C LYS A 5 0.56 14.02 10.61
N LEU A 6 1.40 15.07 10.56
CA LEU A 6 2.84 14.93 10.80
C LEU A 6 3.12 14.18 12.10
N GLY A 7 3.87 13.08 12.00
CA GLY A 7 4.24 12.20 13.12
C GLY A 7 3.16 11.19 13.53
N ALA A 8 2.09 11.04 12.74
CA ALA A 8 1.05 10.02 12.95
C ALA A 8 0.82 9.23 11.66
N PHE A 9 1.25 7.97 11.66
CA PHE A 9 1.19 7.07 10.51
C PHE A 9 -0.16 6.39 10.41
N TYR A 10 -0.79 6.44 9.23
CA TYR A 10 -2.03 5.74 8.97
C TYR A 10 -1.78 4.26 8.68
N LEU A 11 -2.25 3.35 9.56
CA LEU A 11 -2.07 1.90 9.43
C LEU A 11 -3.38 1.15 9.15
N GLY A 12 -4.36 1.82 8.54
CA GLY A 12 -5.67 1.26 8.23
C GLY A 12 -6.72 1.64 9.27
N LYS A 13 -7.63 0.72 9.60
CA LYS A 13 -8.76 0.96 10.50
C LYS A 13 -8.75 -0.01 11.67
N GLU A 14 -9.31 0.42 12.78
CA GLU A 14 -9.46 -0.42 13.96
C GLU A 14 -10.35 -1.64 13.65
N TYR A 15 -9.98 -2.78 14.25
CA TYR A 15 -10.69 -4.04 14.08
C TYR A 15 -11.15 -4.53 15.44
N ASP A 16 -12.46 -4.72 15.62
CA ASP A 16 -13.01 -5.28 16.84
C ASP A 16 -12.93 -6.81 16.78
N ILE A 17 -12.03 -7.36 17.59
CA ILE A 17 -11.78 -8.81 17.66
C ILE A 17 -13.00 -9.55 18.25
N THR A 18 -13.82 -8.88 19.05
CA THR A 18 -14.98 -9.49 19.72
C THR A 18 -16.14 -9.69 18.75
N THR A 19 -16.42 -8.68 17.93
CA THR A 19 -17.48 -8.74 16.92
C THR A 19 -16.99 -9.30 15.58
N GLY A 20 -15.67 -9.28 15.35
CA GLY A 20 -15.06 -9.69 14.09
C GLY A 20 -15.23 -8.66 12.98
N GLU A 21 -15.48 -7.40 13.33
CA GLU A 21 -15.85 -6.34 12.39
C GLU A 21 -14.76 -5.27 12.27
N LEU A 22 -14.59 -4.76 11.04
CA LEU A 22 -13.79 -3.57 10.79
C LEU A 22 -14.59 -2.33 11.20
N LEU A 23 -14.02 -1.49 12.05
CA LEU A 23 -14.63 -0.25 12.48
C LEU A 23 -14.32 0.87 11.47
N ASP A 24 -15.11 1.94 11.46
CA ASP A 24 -14.83 3.12 10.62
C ASP A 24 -13.88 4.13 11.29
N GLN A 25 -13.11 3.67 12.28
CA GLN A 25 -12.13 4.46 13.02
C GLN A 25 -10.74 4.22 12.43
N LEU A 26 -10.04 5.29 12.06
CA LEU A 26 -8.68 5.22 11.53
C LEU A 26 -7.70 4.80 12.64
N LEU A 27 -6.81 3.88 12.32
CA LEU A 27 -5.67 3.51 13.15
C LEU A 27 -4.51 4.44 12.84
N MET A 28 -4.38 5.51 13.63
CA MET A 28 -3.28 6.48 13.54
C MET A 28 -2.21 6.13 14.57
N TYR A 29 -1.07 5.60 14.11
CA TYR A 29 0.05 5.17 14.93
C TYR A 29 1.02 6.32 15.21
N ASP A 30 1.45 6.49 16.47
CA ASP A 30 2.41 7.55 16.84
C ASP A 30 3.82 7.18 16.36
N ALA A 31 4.34 7.90 15.36
CA ALA A 31 5.64 7.61 14.77
C ALA A 31 6.80 7.73 15.78
N ARG A 32 6.61 8.47 16.88
CA ARG A 32 7.64 8.61 17.94
C ARG A 32 7.95 7.29 18.64
N ASP A 33 6.99 6.35 18.66
CA ASP A 33 7.21 5.02 19.24
C ASP A 33 8.28 4.23 18.45
N LEU A 34 8.49 4.54 17.15
CA LEU A 34 9.52 3.91 16.32
C LEU A 34 10.94 4.38 16.66
N THR A 35 11.10 5.46 17.43
CA THR A 35 12.42 5.96 17.85
C THR A 35 13.10 5.09 18.91
N THR A 36 12.35 4.16 19.53
CA THR A 36 12.84 3.23 20.55
C THR A 36 13.05 1.80 20.06
N HIS A 37 13.17 1.60 18.74
CA HIS A 37 13.22 0.31 18.05
C HIS A 37 11.87 -0.41 18.02
N ALA A 38 11.61 -1.14 16.94
CA ALA A 38 10.43 -1.96 16.77
C ALA A 38 10.82 -3.35 16.24
N VAL A 39 9.98 -4.35 16.49
CA VAL A 39 10.15 -5.70 15.95
C VAL A 39 8.82 -6.21 15.41
N CYS A 40 8.82 -6.66 14.16
CA CYS A 40 7.65 -7.29 13.52
C CYS A 40 7.89 -8.80 13.39
N VAL A 41 7.04 -9.61 14.02
CA VAL A 41 7.17 -11.07 14.07
C VAL A 41 5.89 -11.74 13.55
N GLY A 42 6.03 -12.85 12.84
CA GLY A 42 4.91 -13.57 12.24
C GLY A 42 5.36 -14.57 11.17
N MET A 43 4.49 -15.52 10.83
CA MET A 43 4.77 -16.53 9.80
C MET A 43 4.65 -15.97 8.37
N THR A 44 5.12 -16.67 7.36
CA THR A 44 4.90 -16.27 5.95
C THR A 44 3.41 -16.14 5.67
N GLY A 45 3.01 -15.09 4.96
CA GLY A 45 1.59 -14.79 4.68
C GLY A 45 0.85 -14.06 5.81
N SER A 46 1.49 -13.78 6.95
CA SER A 46 0.85 -13.03 8.06
C SER A 46 0.81 -11.52 7.88
N GLY A 47 1.19 -10.99 6.70
CA GLY A 47 1.16 -9.55 6.42
C GLY A 47 2.39 -8.73 6.85
N LYS A 48 3.47 -9.34 7.36
CA LYS A 48 4.67 -8.58 7.81
C LYS A 48 5.25 -7.62 6.77
N THR A 49 5.48 -8.09 5.54
CA THR A 49 6.03 -7.24 4.47
C THR A 49 5.06 -6.12 4.14
N GLY A 50 3.75 -6.39 4.11
CA GLY A 50 2.72 -5.37 3.90
C GLY A 50 2.78 -4.28 4.98
N LEU A 51 2.80 -4.67 6.26
CA LEU A 51 2.95 -3.70 7.36
C LEU A 51 4.23 -2.87 7.26
N CYS A 52 5.35 -3.47 6.84
CA CYS A 52 6.60 -2.72 6.62
C CYS A 52 6.49 -1.75 5.45
N ILE A 53 5.80 -2.14 4.36
CA ILE A 53 5.52 -1.26 3.23
C ILE A 53 4.66 -0.09 3.68
N ASP A 54 3.55 -0.34 4.38
CA ASP A 54 2.67 0.70 4.91
C ASP A 54 3.47 1.69 5.77
N LEU A 55 4.28 1.20 6.72
CA LEU A 55 5.14 2.06 7.55
C LEU A 55 6.14 2.89 6.74
N LEU A 56 6.70 2.33 5.66
CA LEU A 56 7.65 3.04 4.80
C LEU A 56 6.95 4.09 3.93
N GLU A 57 5.73 3.83 3.46
CA GLU A 57 4.91 4.79 2.71
C GLU A 57 4.55 5.98 3.58
N GLU A 58 4.09 5.75 4.82
CA GLU A 58 3.78 6.82 5.77
C GLU A 58 5.04 7.63 6.14
N ALA A 59 6.16 6.95 6.38
CA ALA A 59 7.43 7.61 6.65
C ALA A 59 7.92 8.46 5.47
N ALA A 60 7.74 7.99 4.23
CA ALA A 60 8.07 8.73 3.03
C ALA A 60 7.21 9.99 2.89
N ILE A 61 5.88 9.88 3.08
CA ILE A 61 4.95 11.01 3.04
C ILE A 61 5.35 12.09 4.08
N ASP A 62 5.78 11.69 5.27
CA ASP A 62 6.28 12.58 6.33
C ASP A 62 7.74 13.07 6.10
N HIS A 63 8.35 12.75 4.96
CA HIS A 63 9.74 13.07 4.60
C HIS A 63 10.79 12.55 5.60
N VAL A 64 10.52 11.39 6.21
CA VAL A 64 11.46 10.71 7.09
C VAL A 64 12.44 9.90 6.22
N PRO A 65 13.76 10.15 6.29
CA PRO A 65 14.73 9.40 5.51
C PRO A 65 14.82 7.94 6.01
N ALA A 66 14.83 6.99 5.08
CA ALA A 66 14.91 5.56 5.39
C ALA A 66 16.12 4.90 4.72
N LEU A 67 16.80 4.02 5.45
CA LEU A 67 17.76 3.06 4.90
C LEU A 67 17.20 1.65 5.05
N ILE A 68 16.96 0.99 3.94
CA ILE A 68 16.29 -0.30 3.90
C ILE A 68 17.31 -1.37 3.51
N ILE A 69 17.43 -2.41 4.35
CA ILE A 69 18.23 -3.61 4.05
C ILE A 69 17.26 -4.74 3.77
N ASP A 70 17.05 -5.02 2.49
CA ASP A 70 16.10 -6.01 2.03
C ASP A 70 16.80 -7.19 1.35
N PRO A 71 17.06 -8.30 2.07
CA PRO A 71 17.67 -9.49 1.47
C PRO A 71 16.70 -10.26 0.55
N LYS A 72 15.39 -10.00 0.61
CA LYS A 72 14.39 -10.68 -0.23
C LYS A 72 14.13 -9.92 -1.54
N GLY A 73 14.33 -8.61 -1.53
CA GLY A 73 14.08 -7.72 -2.67
C GLY A 73 12.60 -7.36 -2.85
N ASP A 74 11.71 -7.78 -1.96
CA ASP A 74 10.27 -7.53 -2.08
C ASP A 74 9.86 -6.08 -1.75
N ILE A 75 10.71 -5.30 -1.08
CA ILE A 75 10.47 -3.87 -0.82
C ILE A 75 10.63 -3.02 -2.08
N THR A 76 11.33 -3.51 -3.10
CA THR A 76 11.42 -2.82 -4.41
C THR A 76 10.06 -2.67 -5.10
N ASN A 77 9.03 -3.38 -4.66
CA ASN A 77 7.66 -3.18 -5.11
C ASN A 77 7.11 -1.78 -4.82
N LEU A 78 7.73 -1.00 -3.91
CA LEU A 78 7.43 0.43 -3.71
C LEU A 78 7.62 1.26 -5.00
N LEU A 79 8.37 0.76 -5.97
CA LEU A 79 8.56 1.40 -7.27
C LEU A 79 7.40 1.15 -8.25
N LEU A 80 6.45 0.28 -7.90
CA LEU A 80 5.26 -0.03 -8.70
C LEU A 80 4.07 0.86 -8.30
N THR A 81 4.31 2.17 -8.26
CA THR A 81 3.29 3.18 -7.97
C THR A 81 2.71 3.72 -9.28
N PHE A 82 1.38 3.61 -9.43
CA PHE A 82 0.65 4.06 -10.62
C PHE A 82 -0.31 5.19 -10.24
N PRO A 83 0.15 6.45 -10.18
CA PRO A 83 -0.65 7.57 -9.68
C PRO A 83 -1.88 7.86 -10.54
N GLU A 84 -1.85 7.59 -11.85
CA GLU A 84 -3.00 7.79 -12.72
C GLU A 84 -4.00 6.61 -12.69
N LEU A 85 -3.54 5.45 -12.19
CA LEU A 85 -4.30 4.19 -12.16
C LEU A 85 -4.90 3.87 -13.54
N GLN A 86 -4.14 4.06 -14.63
CA GLN A 86 -4.60 3.76 -15.98
C GLN A 86 -4.35 2.29 -16.31
N PRO A 87 -5.22 1.62 -17.10
CA PRO A 87 -4.99 0.26 -17.56
C PRO A 87 -3.59 0.05 -18.17
N GLU A 88 -3.09 1.04 -18.91
CA GLU A 88 -1.79 1.04 -19.56
C GLU A 88 -0.62 0.93 -18.58
N ASP A 89 -0.77 1.43 -17.35
CA ASP A 89 0.24 1.32 -16.30
C ASP A 89 0.38 -0.13 -15.80
N PHE A 90 -0.73 -0.87 -15.76
CA PHE A 90 -0.77 -2.26 -15.32
C PHE A 90 -0.38 -3.24 -16.42
N LYS A 91 -0.68 -2.91 -17.68
CA LYS A 91 -0.51 -3.79 -18.84
C LYS A 91 0.89 -4.45 -18.96
N PRO A 92 2.02 -3.76 -18.74
CA PRO A 92 3.36 -4.38 -18.79
C PRO A 92 3.58 -5.48 -17.75
N TRP A 93 2.82 -5.43 -16.65
CA TRP A 93 2.95 -6.33 -15.50
C TRP A 93 1.92 -7.46 -15.51
N ILE A 94 1.01 -7.48 -16.49
CA ILE A 94 0.00 -8.52 -16.63
C ILE A 94 0.64 -9.84 -17.06
N ASN A 95 0.33 -10.90 -16.31
CA ASN A 95 0.58 -12.26 -16.74
C ASN A 95 -0.45 -12.70 -17.78
N THR A 96 0.03 -12.99 -18.99
CA THR A 96 -0.83 -13.37 -20.13
C THR A 96 -1.54 -14.70 -19.93
N ASP A 97 -0.96 -15.64 -19.18
CA ASP A 97 -1.60 -16.92 -18.87
C ASP A 97 -2.77 -16.75 -17.89
N ASP A 98 -2.69 -15.81 -16.96
CA ASP A 98 -3.78 -15.53 -16.03
C ASP A 98 -4.95 -14.84 -16.73
N ALA A 99 -4.67 -13.88 -17.64
CA ALA A 99 -5.68 -13.31 -18.52
C ALA A 99 -6.38 -14.41 -19.35
N ARG A 100 -5.60 -15.32 -19.96
CA ARG A 100 -6.11 -16.44 -20.75
C ARG A 100 -6.99 -17.39 -19.94
N ARG A 101 -6.58 -17.72 -18.71
CA ARG A 101 -7.36 -18.60 -17.80
C ARG A 101 -8.71 -18.00 -17.43
N LYS A 102 -8.80 -16.67 -17.36
CA LYS A 102 -10.05 -15.94 -17.14
C LYS A 102 -10.85 -15.69 -18.41
N GLY A 103 -10.33 -16.06 -19.58
CA GLY A 103 -10.98 -15.83 -20.88
C GLY A 103 -10.96 -14.36 -21.32
N LEU A 104 -10.03 -13.56 -20.77
CA LEU A 104 -9.88 -12.13 -21.05
C LEU A 104 -8.71 -11.88 -21.99
N THR A 105 -8.77 -10.76 -22.72
CA THR A 105 -7.58 -10.23 -23.38
C THR A 105 -6.65 -9.59 -22.35
N VAL A 106 -5.39 -9.35 -22.72
CA VAL A 106 -4.43 -8.64 -21.85
C VAL A 106 -4.92 -7.23 -21.53
N ASP A 107 -5.54 -6.56 -22.50
CA ASP A 107 -6.06 -5.19 -22.33
C ASP A 107 -7.27 -5.17 -21.39
N ASP A 108 -8.21 -6.09 -21.56
CA ASP A 108 -9.36 -6.21 -20.66
C ASP A 108 -8.91 -6.54 -19.23
N PHE A 109 -7.93 -7.44 -19.09
CA PHE A 109 -7.44 -7.83 -17.77
C PHE A 109 -6.64 -6.70 -17.08
N ALA A 110 -5.91 -5.89 -17.84
CA ALA A 110 -5.26 -4.68 -17.33
C ALA A 110 -6.27 -3.66 -16.83
N ALA A 111 -7.38 -3.46 -17.57
CA ALA A 111 -8.47 -2.60 -17.13
C ALA A 111 -9.13 -3.11 -15.83
N GLU A 112 -9.37 -4.43 -15.74
CA GLU A 112 -9.87 -5.03 -14.49
C GLU A 112 -8.90 -4.82 -13.30
N GLN A 113 -7.58 -4.85 -13.52
CA GLN A 113 -6.60 -4.57 -12.45
C GLN A 113 -6.64 -3.11 -12.01
N ALA A 114 -6.70 -2.16 -12.95
CA ALA A 114 -6.83 -0.75 -12.63
C ALA A 114 -8.09 -0.46 -11.81
N ASP A 115 -9.23 -1.04 -12.20
CA ASP A 115 -10.49 -0.91 -11.46
C ASP A 115 -10.43 -1.58 -10.10
N LEU A 116 -9.79 -2.75 -9.99
CA LEU A 116 -9.60 -3.43 -8.70
C LEU A 116 -8.83 -2.54 -7.71
N TRP A 117 -7.76 -1.90 -8.16
CA TRP A 117 -6.96 -1.00 -7.33
C TRP A 117 -7.75 0.25 -6.93
N ARG A 118 -8.41 0.92 -7.89
CA ARG A 118 -9.24 2.10 -7.64
C ARG A 118 -10.37 1.82 -6.63
N ASN A 119 -11.03 0.67 -6.78
CA ASN A 119 -12.08 0.23 -5.87
C ASN A 119 -11.53 -0.21 -4.51
N GLY A 120 -10.34 -0.80 -4.46
CA GLY A 120 -9.65 -1.16 -3.22
C GLY A 120 -9.30 0.07 -2.39
N LEU A 121 -8.63 1.05 -3.00
CA LEU A 121 -8.22 2.31 -2.36
C LEU A 121 -9.42 3.09 -1.82
N SER A 122 -10.48 3.21 -2.62
CA SER A 122 -11.68 3.97 -2.21
C SER A 122 -12.39 3.39 -0.98
N LYS A 123 -12.35 2.06 -0.77
CA LYS A 123 -12.87 1.42 0.46
C LYS A 123 -12.13 1.87 1.72
N TRP A 124 -10.86 2.25 1.57
CA TRP A 124 -10.00 2.79 2.62
C TRP A 124 -9.99 4.32 2.64
N GLY A 125 -10.84 4.97 1.83
CA GLY A 125 -10.92 6.42 1.73
C GLY A 125 -9.75 7.07 0.99
N GLN A 126 -8.93 6.27 0.29
CA GLN A 126 -7.78 6.71 -0.49
C GLN A 126 -8.12 6.79 -1.98
N ASP A 127 -7.31 7.52 -2.74
CA ASP A 127 -7.40 7.60 -4.20
C ASP A 127 -6.01 7.84 -4.83
N ALA A 128 -6.02 8.02 -6.15
CA ALA A 128 -4.87 8.36 -6.98
C ALA A 128 -4.00 9.50 -6.42
N SER A 129 -4.61 10.51 -5.80
CA SER A 129 -3.87 11.69 -5.29
C SER A 129 -2.92 11.33 -4.16
N ARG A 130 -3.24 10.31 -3.36
CA ARG A 130 -2.35 9.86 -2.28
C ARG A 130 -1.16 9.07 -2.80
N ILE A 131 -1.33 8.30 -3.88
CA ILE A 131 -0.21 7.66 -4.58
C ILE A 131 0.71 8.73 -5.18
N GLN A 132 0.14 9.76 -5.79
CA GLN A 132 0.92 10.89 -6.29
C GLN A 132 1.69 11.59 -5.17
N MET A 133 1.06 11.85 -4.03
CA MET A 133 1.72 12.43 -2.86
C MET A 133 2.90 11.56 -2.40
N LEU A 134 2.71 10.25 -2.25
CA LEU A 134 3.79 9.32 -1.91
C LEU A 134 4.97 9.41 -2.90
N GLN A 135 4.68 9.44 -4.21
CA GLN A 135 5.71 9.53 -5.23
C GLN A 135 6.46 10.86 -5.20
N GLU A 136 5.77 11.97 -4.89
CA GLU A 136 6.37 13.30 -4.77
C GLU A 136 7.18 13.47 -3.48
N SER A 137 6.89 12.66 -2.44
CA SER A 137 7.55 12.77 -1.14
C SER A 137 8.86 11.99 -1.00
N ALA A 138 9.22 11.14 -1.98
CA ALA A 138 10.43 10.34 -1.96
C ALA A 138 11.19 10.34 -3.30
N ASP A 139 12.51 10.32 -3.20
CA ASP A 139 13.40 10.09 -4.35
C ASP A 139 13.59 8.58 -4.54
N PHE A 140 13.21 8.06 -5.72
CA PHE A 140 13.33 6.65 -6.10
C PHE A 140 14.33 6.44 -7.24
#